data_AF-A0A1I1ZAB1-F1
#
_entry.id   AF-A0A1I1ZAB1-F1
#
_cell.length_a   1.000
_cell.length_b   1.000
_cell.length_c   1.000
_cell.angle_alpha   90.00
_cell.angle_beta   90.00
_cell.angle_gamma   90.00
#
_symmetry.space_group_name_H-M   'P 1'
#
loop_
_entity.id
_entity.type
_entity.pdbx_description
1 polymer ?
#
loop_
_entity_poly.entity_id
_entity_poly.type
_entity_poly.pdbx_seq_one_letter_code
_entity_poly.pdbx_strand_id
1 'polypeptide(L)'
;MSRRVAHALDRLGREDLDAASVAVALKRWKWACHAPAARLQGEHNDLTEFVAPFARDDLERALRALPRHLARELRSQVAPLDELYIAKTVPVPTWTNGNWWENRR
;
A
#
# COMPACT_ATOMS: atom_id res chain seq x y z
N MET A 1 10.51 4.62 -7.14
CA MET A 1 11.30 4.47 -5.90
C MET A 1 12.75 4.70 -6.27
N SER A 2 13.49 5.54 -5.56
CA SER A 2 14.90 5.79 -5.85
C SER A 2 15.82 4.66 -5.38
N ARG A 3 17.05 4.65 -5.90
CA ARG A 3 18.12 3.74 -5.44
C ARG A 3 18.44 3.91 -3.95
N ARG A 4 18.20 5.10 -3.37
CA ARG A 4 18.45 5.37 -1.93
C ARG A 4 17.38 4.73 -1.05
N VAL A 5 16.12 4.78 -1.46
CA VAL A 5 15.04 4.07 -0.74
C VAL A 5 15.23 2.56 -0.87
N ALA A 6 15.50 2.05 -2.09
CA ALA A 6 15.77 0.63 -2.32
C ALA A 6 16.90 0.10 -1.42
N HIS A 7 18.10 0.67 -1.52
CA HIS A 7 19.25 0.23 -0.73
C HIS A 7 19.03 0.34 0.79
N ALA A 8 18.18 1.27 1.26
CA ALA A 8 17.83 1.36 2.67
C ALA A 8 16.89 0.24 3.12
N LEU A 9 15.96 -0.21 2.27
CA LEU A 9 15.09 -1.37 2.52
C LEU A 9 15.90 -2.67 2.55
N ASP A 10 16.75 -2.88 1.54
CA ASP A 10 17.63 -4.05 1.47
C ASP A 10 18.54 -4.18 2.72
N ARG A 11 18.91 -3.03 3.31
CA ARG A 11 19.69 -2.95 4.55
C ARG A 11 18.90 -3.13 5.85
N LEU A 12 17.57 -3.23 5.82
CA LEU A 12 16.77 -3.52 7.02
C LEU A 12 16.81 -5.00 7.43
N GLY A 13 17.21 -5.91 6.53
CA GLY A 13 17.45 -7.32 6.84
C GLY A 13 16.23 -8.08 7.38
N ARG A 14 15.02 -7.68 6.99
CA ARG A 14 13.74 -8.33 7.34
C ARG A 14 13.20 -9.07 6.13
N GLU A 15 12.76 -10.31 6.34
CA GLU A 15 12.47 -11.28 5.27
C GLU A 15 11.42 -10.79 4.26
N ASP A 16 10.43 -9.98 4.67
CA ASP A 16 9.43 -9.38 3.77
C ASP A 16 9.55 -7.85 3.56
N LEU A 17 10.71 -7.22 3.82
CA LEU A 17 10.83 -5.76 3.78
C LEU A 17 12.05 -5.21 3.00
N ASP A 18 12.44 -5.94 1.97
CA ASP A 18 13.46 -5.53 0.99
C ASP A 18 12.90 -4.60 -0.12
N ALA A 19 13.76 -4.14 -1.03
CA ALA A 19 13.32 -3.30 -2.15
C ALA A 19 12.43 -4.03 -3.16
N ALA A 20 12.57 -5.36 -3.31
CA ALA A 20 11.77 -6.14 -4.25
C ALA A 20 10.32 -6.26 -3.77
N SER A 21 10.12 -6.61 -2.50
CA SER A 21 8.81 -6.74 -1.85
C SER A 21 8.06 -5.42 -1.86
N VAL A 22 8.72 -4.32 -1.49
CA VAL A 22 8.11 -2.97 -1.52
C VAL A 22 7.83 -2.49 -2.94
N ALA A 23 8.63 -2.88 -3.94
CA ALA A 23 8.31 -2.59 -5.35
C ALA A 23 7.11 -3.40 -5.87
N VAL A 24 6.97 -4.66 -5.45
CA VAL A 24 5.78 -5.49 -5.74
C VAL A 24 4.53 -4.93 -5.05
N ALA A 25 4.64 -4.51 -3.79
CA ALA A 25 3.58 -3.84 -3.05
C ALA A 25 3.15 -2.54 -3.75
N LEU A 26 4.09 -1.67 -4.12
CA LEU A 26 3.79 -0.43 -4.87
C LEU A 26 3.13 -0.71 -6.23
N LYS A 27 3.54 -1.77 -6.94
CA LYS A 27 2.92 -2.21 -8.21
C LYS A 27 1.49 -2.71 -8.00
N ARG A 28 1.24 -3.53 -6.99
CA ARG A 28 -0.10 -4.04 -6.62
C ARG A 28 -1.02 -2.91 -6.17
N TRP A 29 -0.54 -2.02 -5.30
CA TRP A 29 -1.26 -0.84 -4.84
C TRP A 29 -1.64 0.05 -6.02
N LYS A 30 -0.69 0.43 -6.88
CA LYS A 30 -0.95 1.23 -8.08
C LYS A 30 -1.98 0.57 -9.01
N TRP A 31 -1.95 -0.74 -9.18
CA TRP A 31 -2.94 -1.46 -10.01
C TRP A 31 -4.36 -1.35 -9.43
N ALA A 32 -4.54 -1.61 -8.13
CA ALA A 32 -5.82 -1.45 -7.45
C ALA A 32 -6.30 0.01 -7.50
N CYS A 33 -5.41 0.98 -7.23
CA CYS A 33 -5.69 2.41 -7.27
C CYS A 33 -6.12 2.91 -8.66
N HIS A 34 -5.73 2.26 -9.76
CA HIS A 34 -6.20 2.62 -11.11
C HIS A 34 -7.39 1.78 -11.61
N ALA A 35 -7.87 0.78 -10.86
CA ALA A 35 -9.05 0.01 -11.28
C ALA A 35 -10.33 0.88 -11.33
N PRO A 36 -11.29 0.61 -12.25
CA PRO A 36 -12.55 1.34 -12.31
C PRO A 36 -13.37 1.20 -11.02
N ALA A 37 -14.13 2.24 -10.64
CA ALA A 37 -14.93 2.22 -9.42
C ALA A 37 -15.92 1.05 -9.38
N ALA A 38 -16.61 0.76 -10.48
CA ALA A 38 -17.52 -0.39 -10.58
C ALA A 38 -16.83 -1.76 -10.38
N ARG A 39 -15.52 -1.88 -10.65
CA ARG A 39 -14.75 -3.10 -10.34
C ARG A 39 -14.33 -3.13 -8.87
N LEU A 40 -14.05 -1.98 -8.26
CA LEU A 40 -13.71 -1.87 -6.84
C LEU A 40 -14.94 -2.00 -5.91
N GLN A 41 -16.15 -1.79 -6.43
CA GLN A 41 -17.41 -1.87 -5.68
C GLN A 41 -18.21 -3.15 -5.97
N GLY A 42 -17.66 -4.09 -6.74
CA GLY A 42 -18.27 -5.39 -6.97
C GLY A 42 -18.16 -6.31 -5.74
N GLU A 43 -19.14 -7.19 -5.57
CA GLU A 43 -19.12 -8.24 -4.55
C GLU A 43 -18.01 -9.27 -4.83
N HIS A 44 -17.44 -9.87 -3.77
CA HIS A 44 -16.41 -10.91 -3.85
C HIS A 44 -15.21 -10.53 -4.75
N ASN A 45 -14.61 -9.39 -4.44
CA ASN A 45 -13.58 -8.75 -5.26
C ASN A 45 -12.21 -8.76 -4.58
N ASP A 46 -11.36 -9.70 -5.01
CA ASP A 46 -9.97 -9.86 -4.56
C ASP A 46 -9.17 -8.54 -4.54
N LEU A 47 -9.46 -7.61 -5.48
CA LEU A 47 -8.78 -6.32 -5.52
C LEU A 47 -8.99 -5.52 -4.24
N THR A 48 -10.21 -5.49 -3.69
CA THR A 48 -10.52 -4.80 -2.44
C THR A 48 -10.27 -5.66 -1.22
N GLU A 49 -10.51 -6.97 -1.29
CA GLU A 49 -10.48 -7.88 -0.15
C GLU A 49 -9.06 -8.34 0.24
N PHE A 50 -8.16 -8.52 -0.74
CA PHE A 50 -6.82 -9.07 -0.49
C PHE A 50 -5.70 -8.22 -1.10
N VAL A 51 -5.79 -7.87 -2.39
CA VAL A 51 -4.67 -7.23 -3.11
C VAL A 51 -4.40 -5.82 -2.59
N ALA A 52 -5.45 -5.03 -2.36
CA ALA A 52 -5.31 -3.66 -1.85
C ALA A 52 -4.85 -3.61 -0.38
N PRO A 53 -5.47 -4.33 0.60
CA PRO A 53 -5.02 -4.32 1.99
C PRO A 53 -3.55 -4.76 2.15
N PHE A 54 -3.20 -5.97 1.68
CA PHE A 54 -1.84 -6.50 1.86
C PHE A 54 -0.78 -5.61 1.19
N ALA A 55 -1.04 -5.12 -0.02
CA ALA A 55 -0.12 -4.21 -0.69
C ALA A 55 0.04 -2.86 0.04
N ARG A 56 -0.99 -2.38 0.74
CA ARG A 56 -0.90 -1.12 1.49
C ARG A 56 -0.27 -1.29 2.88
N ASP A 57 -0.45 -2.46 3.50
CA ASP A 57 0.24 -2.85 4.73
C ASP A 57 1.75 -2.95 4.52
N ASP A 58 2.23 -3.59 3.45
CA ASP A 58 3.66 -3.67 3.16
C ASP A 58 4.28 -2.29 2.90
N LEU A 59 3.54 -1.40 2.21
CA LEU A 59 3.94 0.00 2.06
C LEU A 59 3.99 0.74 3.40
N GLU A 60 3.10 0.44 4.35
CA GLU A 60 3.11 1.05 5.67
C GLU A 60 4.20 0.49 6.59
N ARG A 61 4.46 -0.83 6.55
CA ARG A 61 5.62 -1.48 7.19
C ARG A 61 6.91 -0.79 6.73
N ALA A 62 7.04 -0.51 5.43
CA ALA A 62 8.17 0.19 4.85
C ALA A 62 8.23 1.68 5.27
N LEU A 63 7.10 2.40 5.25
CA LEU A 63 7.01 3.80 5.68
C LEU A 63 7.30 4.01 7.18
N ARG A 64 6.99 3.02 8.03
CA ARG A 64 7.29 3.02 9.48
C ARG A 64 8.74 2.62 9.76
N ALA A 65 9.37 1.78 8.94
CA ALA A 65 10.75 1.33 9.13
C ALA A 65 11.83 2.23 8.51
N LEU A 66 11.51 2.97 7.43
CA LEU A 66 12.48 3.83 6.74
C LEU A 66 12.86 5.10 7.54
N PRO A 67 14.12 5.56 7.48
CA PRO A 67 14.52 6.87 7.98
C PRO A 67 13.64 7.99 7.40
N ARG A 68 13.24 8.97 8.24
CA ARG A 68 12.23 10.02 7.92
C ARG A 68 12.39 10.68 6.54
N HIS A 69 13.61 10.90 6.08
CA HIS A 69 13.88 11.53 4.78
C HIS A 69 13.64 10.60 3.57
N LEU A 70 13.84 9.29 3.72
CA LEU A 70 13.52 8.26 2.71
C LEU A 70 12.04 7.86 2.77
N ALA A 71 11.48 7.76 3.98
CA ALA A 71 10.03 7.57 4.17
C ALA A 71 9.22 8.72 3.53
N ARG A 72 9.77 9.94 3.45
CA ARG A 72 9.15 11.06 2.71
C ARG A 72 9.11 10.81 1.19
N GLU A 73 10.16 10.24 0.60
CA GLU A 73 10.20 9.93 -0.84
C GLU A 73 9.26 8.77 -1.20
N LEU A 74 9.18 7.73 -0.37
CA LEU A 74 8.18 6.67 -0.54
C LEU A 74 6.76 7.24 -0.39
N ARG A 75 6.51 8.07 0.63
CA ARG A 75 5.20 8.70 0.88
C ARG A 75 4.73 9.58 -0.28
N SER A 76 5.61 10.31 -0.97
CA SER A 76 5.23 11.10 -2.14
C SER A 76 4.84 10.28 -3.37
N GLN A 77 5.08 8.97 -3.38
CA GLN A 77 4.57 8.03 -4.40
C GLN A 77 3.28 7.33 -3.95
N VAL A 78 3.09 7.15 -2.64
CA VAL A 78 1.97 6.40 -2.06
C VAL A 78 0.76 7.30 -1.82
N ALA A 79 0.93 8.52 -1.27
CA ALA A 79 -0.19 9.38 -0.90
C ALA A 79 -1.15 9.73 -2.08
N PRO A 80 -0.71 10.05 -3.31
CA PRO A 80 -1.61 10.30 -4.43
C PRO A 80 -2.35 9.03 -4.91
N LEU A 81 -1.85 7.84 -4.58
CA LEU A 81 -2.52 6.57 -4.83
C LEU A 81 -3.58 6.30 -3.73
N ASP A 82 -3.25 6.60 -2.47
CA ASP A 82 -4.19 6.53 -1.34
C ASP A 82 -5.41 7.45 -1.58
N GLU A 83 -5.18 8.69 -2.01
CA GLU A 83 -6.24 9.65 -2.40
C GLU A 83 -7.13 9.12 -3.53
N LEU A 84 -6.51 8.60 -4.61
CA LEU A 84 -7.23 8.05 -5.77
C LEU A 84 -8.03 6.77 -5.43
N TYR A 85 -7.56 5.98 -4.46
CA TYR A 85 -8.27 4.81 -3.96
C TYR A 85 -9.50 5.21 -3.14
N ILE A 86 -9.31 6.09 -2.15
CA ILE A 86 -10.37 6.61 -1.28
C ILE A 86 -11.49 7.25 -2.09
N ALA A 87 -11.16 8.02 -3.14
CA ALA A 87 -12.13 8.64 -4.04
C ALA A 87 -13.04 7.66 -4.83
N LYS A 88 -12.81 6.34 -4.74
CA LYS A 88 -13.58 5.30 -5.46
C LYS A 88 -14.10 4.17 -4.59
N THR A 89 -13.71 4.07 -3.31
CA THR A 89 -14.13 3.00 -2.40
C THR A 89 -14.77 3.56 -1.14
N VAL A 90 -15.92 3.02 -0.76
CA VAL A 90 -16.54 3.32 0.54
C VAL A 90 -15.81 2.60 1.69
N PRO A 91 -15.88 3.10 2.93
CA PRO A 91 -15.55 2.31 4.12
C PRO A 91 -16.44 1.06 4.26
N VAL A 92 -15.90 -0.03 4.81
CA VAL A 92 -16.64 -1.28 5.06
C VAL A 92 -16.52 -1.62 6.55
N PRO A 93 -17.48 -1.17 7.40
CA PRO A 93 -17.34 -1.21 8.86
C PRO A 93 -17.20 -2.60 9.50
N THR A 94 -17.46 -3.67 8.74
CA THR A 94 -17.38 -5.06 9.20
C THR A 94 -15.99 -5.69 9.02
N TRP A 95 -15.03 -5.00 8.40
CA TRP A 95 -13.67 -5.52 8.20
C TRP A 95 -12.79 -5.30 9.45
N THR A 96 -13.01 -6.15 10.46
CA THR A 96 -12.29 -6.14 11.75
C THR A 96 -10.92 -6.85 11.72
N ASN A 97 -10.53 -7.39 10.57
CA ASN A 97 -9.18 -7.95 10.37
C ASN A 97 -8.13 -6.83 10.52
N GLY A 98 -7.07 -7.10 11.27
CA GLY A 98 -6.11 -6.08 11.72
C GLY A 98 -5.52 -5.21 10.59
N ASN A 99 -5.16 -3.98 10.96
CA ASN A 99 -4.60 -2.93 10.10
C ASN A 99 -5.44 -2.39 8.93
N TRP A 100 -6.23 -3.17 8.18
CA TRP A 100 -7.00 -2.77 6.96
C TRP A 100 -6.48 -1.55 6.17
N TRP A 101 -6.94 -0.36 6.53
CA TRP A 101 -6.19 0.89 6.37
C TRP A 101 -6.47 1.86 7.55
N GLU A 102 -6.47 1.29 8.75
CA GLU A 102 -6.84 1.82 10.08
C GLU A 102 -8.18 2.59 10.16
N ASN A 103 -9.07 2.39 9.19
CA ASN A 103 -10.54 2.22 9.37
C ASN A 103 -11.22 1.37 8.08
N ARG A 104 -10.91 2.52 7.27
CA ARG A 104 -10.06 2.90 6.08
C ARG A 104 -9.29 4.24 6.27
N ARG A 105 -9.34 4.83 7.48
CA ARG A 105 -9.48 6.27 7.79
C ARG A 105 -10.72 6.88 7.14
#